data_AF-A0A3C0BCA4-F1
#
_entry.id   AF-A0A3C0BCA4-F1
#
_cell.length_a   1.000
_cell.length_b   1.000
_cell.length_c   1.000
_cell.angle_alpha   90.00
_cell.angle_beta   90.00
_cell.angle_gamma   90.00
#
_symmetry.space_group_name_H-M   'P 1'
#
loop_
_entity.id
_entity.type
_entity.pdbx_description
1 polymer ?
#
loop_
_entity_poly.entity_id
_entity_poly.type
_entity_poly.pdbx_seq_one_letter_code
_entity_poly.pdbx_strand_id
1 'polypeptide(L)'
;MARSDDRLNRRRLQTSTATTIISISLVLFMLGLLGLIVLHANKLSDYVKENIGFSVIIKEEVKEPAIIEFQKKLDLQPYVKSTQYISKEQAAEDLTKDLGEDFVDFLGYNPLLATVDIHLKA
;
A
#
# COMPACT_ATOMS: atom_id res chain seq x y z
N MET A 1 22.75 -55.06 22.87
CA MET A 1 22.64 -53.60 23.12
C MET A 1 23.40 -52.73 22.11
N ALA A 2 24.59 -53.09 21.60
CA ALA A 2 25.41 -52.17 20.77
C ALA A 2 24.80 -51.66 19.43
N ARG A 3 23.82 -52.34 18.82
CA ARG A 3 23.24 -51.92 17.52
C ARG A 3 22.13 -50.87 17.61
N SER A 4 21.53 -50.65 18.79
CA SER A 4 20.49 -49.62 18.98
C SER A 4 21.10 -48.22 19.11
N ASP A 5 22.25 -48.12 19.77
CA ASP A 5 22.91 -46.83 20.06
C ASP A 5 23.45 -46.16 18.79
N ASP A 6 23.95 -46.96 17.85
CA ASP A 6 24.44 -46.49 16.55
C ASP A 6 23.33 -45.92 15.66
N ARG A 7 22.12 -46.51 15.71
CA ARG A 7 20.94 -46.01 14.98
C ARG A 7 20.42 -44.70 15.58
N LEU A 8 20.48 -44.56 16.91
CA LEU A 8 20.08 -43.33 17.61
C LEU A 8 21.07 -42.20 17.35
N ASN A 9 22.38 -42.47 17.39
CA ASN A 9 23.41 -41.49 17.04
C ASN A 9 23.32 -41.05 15.58
N ARG A 10 23.11 -41.97 14.64
CA ARG A 10 22.94 -41.63 13.22
C ARG A 10 21.68 -40.79 12.95
N ARG A 11 20.57 -41.06 13.65
CA ARG A 11 19.36 -40.22 13.60
C ARG A 11 19.60 -38.84 14.18
N ARG A 12 20.26 -38.74 15.35
CA ARG A 12 20.63 -37.46 15.98
C ARG A 12 21.54 -36.62 15.08
N LEU A 13 22.54 -37.24 14.46
CA LEU A 13 23.45 -36.58 13.52
C LEU A 13 22.70 -36.08 12.27
N GLN A 14 21.82 -36.90 11.70
CA GLN A 14 20.99 -36.52 10.54
C GLN A 14 20.04 -35.35 10.85
N THR A 15 19.40 -35.36 12.03
CA THR A 15 18.57 -34.23 12.48
C THR A 15 19.41 -32.97 12.70
N SER A 16 20.62 -33.09 13.24
CA SER A 16 21.51 -31.94 13.47
C SER A 16 22.05 -31.34 12.17
N THR A 17 22.35 -32.16 11.17
CA THR A 17 22.74 -31.66 9.83
C THR A 17 21.56 -31.01 9.12
N ALA A 18 20.35 -31.56 9.26
CA ALA A 18 19.14 -30.98 8.66
C ALA A 18 18.82 -29.60 9.26
N THR A 19 18.87 -29.44 10.58
CA THR A 19 18.64 -28.14 11.24
C THR A 19 19.71 -27.11 10.87
N THR A 20 20.96 -27.53 10.71
CA THR A 20 22.05 -26.65 10.27
C THR A 20 21.84 -26.17 8.84
N ILE A 21 21.45 -27.07 7.92
CA ILE A 21 21.16 -26.71 6.53
C ILE A 21 19.96 -25.76 6.46
N ILE A 22 18.90 -26.00 7.22
CA ILE A 22 17.73 -25.11 7.28
C ILE A 22 18.14 -23.73 7.79
N SER A 23 18.98 -23.67 8.83
CA SER A 23 19.46 -22.40 9.40
C SER A 23 20.28 -21.59 8.39
N ILE A 24 21.26 -22.22 7.73
CA ILE A 24 22.09 -21.54 6.72
C ILE A 24 21.23 -21.13 5.51
N SER A 25 20.32 -22.00 5.06
CA SER A 25 19.40 -21.71 3.96
C SER A 25 18.52 -20.50 4.27
N LEU A 26 18.02 -20.37 5.50
CA LEU A 26 17.21 -19.24 5.92
C LEU A 26 18.01 -17.93 5.91
N VAL A 27 19.26 -17.97 6.38
CA VAL A 27 20.16 -16.80 6.33
C VAL A 27 20.45 -16.40 4.88
N LEU A 28 20.81 -17.35 4.02
CA LEU A 28 21.05 -17.09 2.60
C LEU A 28 19.78 -16.60 1.89
N PHE A 29 18.61 -17.12 2.26
CA PHE A 29 17.32 -16.65 1.75
C PHE A 29 17.06 -15.19 2.17
N MET A 30 17.28 -14.84 3.44
CA MET A 30 17.16 -13.45 3.90
C MET A 30 18.12 -12.52 3.17
N LEU A 31 19.38 -12.94 2.97
CA LEU A 31 20.37 -12.16 2.21
C LEU A 31 19.97 -12.01 0.74
N GLY A 32 19.45 -13.06 0.12
CA GLY A 32 18.91 -13.01 -1.25
C GLY A 32 17.72 -12.07 -1.36
N LEU A 33 16.80 -12.11 -0.40
CA LEU A 33 15.66 -11.19 -0.34
C LEU A 33 16.12 -9.74 -0.17
N LEU A 34 17.08 -9.49 0.72
CA LEU A 34 17.70 -8.17 0.88
C LEU A 34 18.36 -7.69 -0.42
N GLY A 35 19.10 -8.55 -1.10
CA GLY A 35 19.70 -8.24 -2.40
C GLY A 35 18.66 -7.88 -3.45
N LEU A 36 17.55 -8.64 -3.53
CA LEU A 36 16.43 -8.33 -4.42
C LEU A 36 15.79 -6.97 -4.10
N ILE A 37 15.56 -6.67 -2.83
CA ILE A 37 15.01 -5.38 -2.39
C ILE A 37 15.93 -4.23 -2.81
N VAL A 38 17.24 -4.35 -2.60
CA VAL A 38 18.21 -3.31 -2.99
C VAL A 38 18.22 -3.10 -4.50
N LEU A 39 18.22 -4.18 -5.30
CA LEU A 39 18.17 -4.08 -6.76
C LEU A 39 16.84 -3.48 -7.27
N HIS A 40 15.74 -3.71 -6.56
CA HIS A 40 14.42 -3.17 -6.89
C HIS A 40 14.08 -1.87 -6.15
N ALA A 41 15.01 -1.33 -5.34
CA ALA A 41 14.74 -0.18 -4.48
C ALA A 41 14.32 1.06 -5.28
N ASN A 42 14.88 1.25 -6.48
CA ASN A 42 14.48 2.35 -7.36
C ASN A 42 13.04 2.20 -7.85
N LYS A 43 12.63 0.99 -8.27
CA LYS A 43 11.23 0.73 -8.66
C LYS A 43 10.28 0.90 -7.48
N LEU A 44 10.70 0.52 -6.28
CA LEU A 44 9.91 0.72 -5.06
C LEU A 44 9.80 2.20 -4.70
N SER A 45 10.89 2.96 -4.84
CA SER A 45 10.90 4.41 -4.66
C SER A 45 9.96 5.09 -5.64
N ASP A 46 10.04 4.75 -6.93
CA ASP A 46 9.21 5.36 -7.96
C ASP A 46 7.75 4.95 -7.78
N TYR A 47 7.47 3.68 -7.44
CA TYR A 47 6.14 3.24 -7.06
C TYR A 47 5.59 4.03 -5.87
N VAL A 48 6.36 4.21 -4.80
CA VAL A 48 5.90 4.99 -3.64
C VAL A 48 5.69 6.45 -4.03
N LYS A 49 6.60 7.08 -4.78
CA LYS A 49 6.47 8.47 -5.23
C LYS A 49 5.27 8.69 -6.13
N GLU A 50 4.99 7.76 -7.04
CA GLU A 50 3.81 7.83 -7.94
C GLU A 50 2.49 7.62 -7.20
N ASN A 51 2.50 6.93 -6.05
CA ASN A 51 1.33 6.75 -5.19
C ASN A 51 1.15 7.88 -4.17
N ILE A 52 2.12 8.79 -3.99
CA ILE A 52 1.93 10.00 -3.19
C ILE A 52 1.12 11.00 -4.02
N GLY A 53 -0.20 10.87 -3.90
CA GLY A 53 -1.15 11.86 -4.38
C GLY A 53 -1.38 12.98 -3.35
N PHE A 54 -1.71 14.18 -3.82
CA PHE A 54 -2.16 15.29 -2.99
C PHE A 54 -3.67 15.44 -3.12
N SER A 55 -4.40 15.46 -2.01
CA SER A 55 -5.83 15.77 -2.01
C SER A 55 -6.05 17.26 -1.74
N VAL A 56 -6.68 17.95 -2.68
CA VAL A 56 -7.11 19.34 -2.52
C VAL A 56 -8.55 19.37 -2.04
N ILE A 57 -8.77 19.89 -0.85
CA ILE A 57 -10.11 20.06 -0.28
C ILE A 57 -10.80 21.25 -0.94
N ILE A 58 -12.00 21.03 -1.47
CA ILE A 58 -12.81 22.05 -2.10
C ILE A 58 -13.78 22.62 -1.06
N LYS A 59 -13.90 23.94 -1.02
CA LYS A 59 -14.89 24.62 -0.18
C LYS A 59 -16.30 24.32 -0.67
N GLU A 60 -17.23 24.21 0.27
CA GLU A 60 -18.64 23.86 0.01
C GLU A 60 -19.37 24.87 -0.91
N GLU A 61 -18.88 26.10 -0.96
CA GLU A 61 -19.43 27.20 -1.76
C GLU A 61 -19.17 27.05 -3.27
N VAL A 62 -18.26 26.16 -3.67
CA VAL A 62 -17.80 26.03 -5.04
C VAL A 62 -18.74 25.12 -5.83
N LYS A 63 -19.24 25.62 -6.96
CA LYS A 63 -20.09 24.83 -7.86
C LYS A 63 -19.28 23.80 -8.63
N GLU A 64 -19.86 22.62 -8.82
CA GLU A 64 -19.25 21.48 -9.53
C GLU A 64 -18.64 21.82 -10.91
N PRO A 65 -19.26 22.66 -11.78
CA PRO A 65 -18.63 23.04 -13.04
C PRO A 65 -17.28 23.74 -12.89
N ALA A 66 -17.10 24.54 -11.84
CA ALA A 66 -15.83 25.22 -11.55
C ALA A 66 -14.76 24.22 -11.04
N ILE A 67 -15.19 23.18 -10.31
CA ILE A 67 -14.31 22.10 -9.84
C ILE A 67 -13.80 21.29 -11.05
N ILE A 68 -14.70 20.96 -11.98
CA ILE A 68 -14.33 20.25 -13.22
C ILE A 68 -13.40 21.10 -14.10
N GLU A 69 -13.62 22.42 -14.17
CA GLU A 69 -12.71 23.32 -14.87
C GLU A 69 -11.31 23.35 -14.22
N PHE A 70 -11.26 23.39 -12.89
CA PHE A 70 -10.02 23.31 -12.12
C PHE A 70 -9.31 21.98 -12.35
N GLN A 71 -10.03 20.86 -12.33
CA GLN A 71 -9.52 19.52 -12.64
C GLN A 71 -8.88 19.49 -14.03
N LYS A 72 -9.59 19.99 -15.06
CA LYS A 72 -9.05 20.04 -16.44
C LYS A 72 -7.78 20.89 -16.54
N LYS A 73 -7.70 22.00 -15.81
CA LYS A 73 -6.50 22.85 -15.76
C LYS A 73 -5.29 22.13 -15.17
N LEU A 74 -5.53 21.27 -14.17
CA LEU A 74 -4.51 20.42 -13.56
C LEU A 74 -4.08 19.29 -14.50
N ASP A 75 -5.01 18.64 -15.20
CA ASP A 75 -4.70 17.56 -16.14
C ASP A 75 -3.81 18.01 -17.31
N LEU A 76 -3.89 19.30 -17.68
CA LEU A 76 -3.02 19.89 -18.70
C LEU A 76 -1.60 20.15 -18.23
N GLN A 77 -1.32 20.06 -16.92
CA GLN A 77 0.00 20.35 -16.39
C GLN A 77 0.98 19.20 -16.67
N PRO A 78 2.22 19.50 -17.10
CA PRO A 78 3.18 18.47 -17.49
C PRO A 78 3.58 17.55 -16.32
N TYR A 79 3.55 18.07 -15.09
CA TYR A 79 3.90 17.36 -13.86
C TYR A 79 2.75 16.51 -13.27
N VAL A 80 1.52 16.67 -13.76
CA VAL A 80 0.37 15.89 -13.30
C VAL A 80 0.27 14.60 -14.10
N LYS A 81 0.10 13.48 -13.40
CA LYS A 81 -0.13 12.14 -13.96
C LYS A 81 -1.61 11.88 -14.16
N SER A 82 -2.41 12.16 -13.13
CA SER A 82 -3.86 12.02 -13.16
C SER A 82 -4.50 12.86 -12.07
N THR A 83 -5.75 13.25 -12.29
CA THR A 83 -6.61 13.84 -11.27
C THR A 83 -7.90 13.06 -11.10
N GLN A 84 -8.44 13.04 -9.89
CA GLN A 84 -9.72 12.40 -9.59
C GLN A 84 -10.55 13.35 -8.73
N TYR A 85 -11.74 13.67 -9.21
CA TYR A 85 -12.73 14.41 -8.43
C TYR A 85 -13.54 13.42 -7.60
N ILE A 86 -13.65 13.68 -6.29
CA ILE A 86 -14.46 12.92 -5.35
C ILE A 86 -15.50 13.88 -4.79
N SER A 87 -16.77 13.62 -5.08
CA SER A 87 -17.87 14.44 -4.53
C SER A 87 -18.06 14.14 -3.04
N LYS A 88 -18.74 15.05 -2.34
CA LYS A 88 -19.09 14.84 -0.92
C LYS A 88 -19.96 13.59 -0.71
N GLU A 89 -20.83 13.26 -1.67
CA GLU A 89 -21.66 12.06 -1.65
C GLU A 89 -20.83 10.81 -1.85
N GLN A 90 -19.91 10.82 -2.81
CA GLN A 90 -19.02 9.70 -3.08
C GLN A 90 -18.06 9.46 -1.91
N ALA A 91 -17.49 10.51 -1.33
CA ALA A 91 -16.67 10.42 -0.13
C ALA A 91 -17.43 9.80 1.04
N ALA A 92 -18.74 10.08 1.17
CA ALA A 92 -19.58 9.46 2.18
C ALA A 92 -19.85 7.99 1.88
N GLU A 93 -20.16 7.64 0.63
CA GLU A 93 -20.35 6.23 0.24
C GLU A 93 -19.09 5.39 0.50
N ASP A 94 -17.92 5.91 0.11
CA ASP A 94 -16.63 5.24 0.33
C ASP A 94 -16.33 5.09 1.82
N LEU A 95 -16.54 6.13 2.63
CA LEU A 95 -16.29 6.07 4.08
C LEU A 95 -17.26 5.13 4.80
N THR A 96 -18.55 5.15 4.43
CA THR A 96 -19.55 4.22 4.99
C THR A 96 -19.18 2.77 4.66
N LYS A 97 -18.69 2.51 3.45
CA LYS A 97 -18.23 1.17 3.04
C LYS A 97 -17.00 0.71 3.82
N ASP A 98 -16.06 1.60 4.08
CA ASP A 98 -14.83 1.30 4.82
C ASP A 98 -15.07 1.07 6.32
N LEU A 99 -16.02 1.81 6.90
CA LEU A 99 -16.42 1.66 8.31
C LEU A 99 -17.38 0.49 8.51
N GLY A 100 -18.14 0.11 7.49
CA GLY A 100 -19.21 -0.91 7.57
C GLY A 100 -20.46 -0.43 8.30
N GLU A 101 -20.53 0.86 8.64
CA GLU A 101 -21.64 1.52 9.34
C GLU A 101 -21.92 2.88 8.69
N ASP A 102 -23.20 3.29 8.68
CA ASP A 102 -23.59 4.59 8.15
C ASP A 102 -23.29 5.69 9.18
N PHE A 103 -22.15 6.36 9.00
CA PHE A 103 -21.74 7.47 9.87
C PHE A 103 -22.64 8.70 9.70
N VAL A 104 -23.33 8.82 8.56
CA VAL A 104 -24.24 9.94 8.29
C VAL A 104 -25.47 9.84 9.19
N ASP A 105 -25.95 8.63 9.45
CA ASP A 105 -27.04 8.37 10.41
C ASP A 105 -26.64 8.70 11.85
N PHE A 106 -25.37 8.50 12.22
CA PHE A 106 -24.86 8.85 13.55
C PHE A 106 -24.72 10.36 13.76
N LEU A 107 -24.21 11.08 12.76
CA LEU A 107 -23.95 12.53 12.85
C LEU A 107 -25.18 13.37 12.47
N GLY A 108 -26.14 12.81 11.73
CA GLY A 108 -27.33 13.50 11.22
C GLY A 108 -27.06 14.44 10.04
N TYR A 109 -25.81 14.53 9.57
CA TYR A 109 -25.38 15.29 8.40
C TYR A 109 -24.08 14.72 7.83
N ASN A 110 -23.76 15.05 6.57
CA ASN A 110 -22.50 14.68 5.93
C ASN A 110 -21.44 15.81 6.14
N PRO A 111 -20.44 15.63 7.03
CA PRO A 111 -19.36 16.60 7.24
C PRO A 111 -18.29 16.59 6.13
N LEU A 112 -18.35 15.65 5.18
CA LEU A 112 -17.30 15.48 4.18
C LEU A 112 -17.40 16.55 3.10
N LEU A 113 -16.23 17.08 2.75
CA LEU A 113 -16.07 18.03 1.66
C LEU A 113 -15.63 17.29 0.41
N ALA A 114 -15.99 17.84 -0.75
CA ALA A 114 -15.49 17.32 -2.01
C ALA A 114 -13.96 17.55 -2.11
N THR A 115 -13.26 16.61 -2.74
CA THR A 115 -11.81 16.69 -2.94
C THR A 115 -11.44 16.48 -4.40
N VAL A 116 -10.29 17.04 -4.79
CA VAL A 116 -9.62 16.68 -6.04
C VAL A 116 -8.28 16.06 -5.68
N ASP A 117 -8.16 14.77 -5.92
CA ASP A 117 -6.94 14.01 -5.72
C ASP A 117 -6.04 14.15 -6.94
N ILE A 118 -4.77 14.47 -6.71
CA ILE A 118 -3.79 14.81 -7.75
C ILE A 118 -2.59 13.89 -7.60
N HIS A 119 -2.34 13.05 -8.60
CA HIS A 119 -1.13 12.23 -8.66
C HIS A 119 -0.09 12.91 -9.56
N LEU A 120 1.14 13.02 -9.06
CA LEU A 120 2.25 13.61 -9.81
C LEU A 120 3.03 12.53 -10.58
N LYS A 121 3.68 12.94 -11.67
CA LYS A 121 4.66 12.10 -12.37
C LYS A 121 5.95 12.04 -11.55
N ALA A 122 6.52 10.85 -11.39
CA ALA A 122 7.82 10.62 -10.76
C ALA A 122 8.99 10.90 -11.73
#